data_AF-A0A6G7Y4X4-F1
#
_entry.id   AF-A0A6G7Y4X4-F1
#
_cell.length_a   1.000
_cell.length_b   1.000
_cell.length_c   1.000
_cell.angle_alpha   90.00
_cell.angle_beta   90.00
_cell.angle_gamma   90.00
#
_symmetry.space_group_name_H-M   'P 1'
#
loop_
_entity.id
_entity.type
_entity.pdbx_description
1 polymer ?
#
loop_
_entity_poly.entity_id
_entity_poly.type
_entity_poly.pdbx_seq_one_letter_code
_entity_poly.pdbx_strand_id
1 'polypeptide(L)'
;MDRAAVLRRFGLRDDAPVLLISAGAAGGSYTLRIVQQMQARAEAFQAVVVCGHNADLKQQVDALVGEDTDRFRVLGYTTAMPDLMRVAAIFVGKPGGLSSSEAMAAGLPMALINPIPGQEVRNSDYLLEQGAAVRNNYESTIGWKLGELLADPARLERMRASARATGRPNASSTVVDAMLADTDGQLWVSDKAQRSLREASHVGPDHPVRPKRRLRTLTDVGTGRSAALVTQGQVKEISKVMWASGSSLTLERGRLREISPLRLDPTLVTLLRNVLGHRPEVRLAID
;
A
#
# COMPACT_ATOMS: atom_id res chain seq x y z
N MET A 1 16.36 9.93 -16.60
CA MET A 1 16.77 9.99 -18.02
C MET A 1 15.65 10.63 -18.82
N ASP A 2 15.98 11.37 -19.88
CA ASP A 2 14.97 11.82 -20.84
C ASP A 2 14.33 10.63 -21.59
N ARG A 3 13.18 10.85 -22.24
CA ARG A 3 12.44 9.80 -22.97
C ARG A 3 13.29 9.14 -24.05
N ALA A 4 14.00 9.93 -24.86
CA ALA A 4 14.79 9.42 -25.98
C ALA A 4 15.96 8.52 -25.52
N ALA A 5 16.59 8.85 -24.40
CA ALA A 5 17.62 8.04 -23.78
C ALA A 5 17.08 6.69 -23.30
N VAL A 6 15.88 6.66 -22.72
CA VAL A 6 15.23 5.40 -22.32
C VAL A 6 14.87 4.56 -23.56
N LEU A 7 14.29 5.17 -24.59
CA LEU A 7 13.94 4.46 -25.82
C LEU A 7 15.18 3.84 -26.46
N ARG A 8 16.28 4.60 -26.61
CA ARG A 8 17.56 4.07 -27.11
C ARG A 8 18.11 2.94 -26.25
N ARG A 9 18.09 3.07 -24.92
CA ARG A 9 18.59 2.05 -23.98
C ARG A 9 17.91 0.71 -24.17
N PHE A 10 16.61 0.70 -24.49
CA PHE A 10 15.83 -0.53 -24.66
C PHE A 10 15.58 -0.89 -26.13
N GLY A 11 16.19 -0.19 -27.09
CA GLY A 11 15.99 -0.44 -28.51
C GLY A 11 14.54 -0.26 -28.96
N LEU A 12 13.84 0.72 -28.35
CA LEU A 12 12.45 1.07 -28.65
C LEU A 12 12.42 2.24 -29.63
N ARG A 13 11.39 2.26 -30.47
CA ARG A 13 11.10 3.33 -31.43
C ARG A 13 10.13 4.33 -30.78
N ASP A 14 10.16 5.56 -31.28
CA ASP A 14 9.26 6.62 -30.80
C ASP A 14 8.00 6.75 -31.68
N ASP A 15 7.91 5.98 -32.76
CA ASP A 15 6.80 5.98 -33.72
C ASP A 15 5.67 5.01 -33.37
N ALA A 16 5.82 4.23 -32.29
CA ALA A 16 4.87 3.23 -31.86
C ALA A 16 4.64 3.26 -30.34
N PRO A 17 3.41 2.98 -29.86
CA PRO A 17 3.11 2.86 -28.45
C PRO A 17 3.84 1.67 -27.82
N VAL A 18 4.38 1.88 -26.61
CA VAL A 18 5.08 0.85 -25.84
C VAL A 18 4.14 0.24 -24.80
N LEU A 19 3.87 -1.06 -24.90
CA LEU A 19 3.16 -1.83 -23.87
C LEU A 19 4.18 -2.33 -22.86
N LEU A 20 3.97 -2.03 -21.59
CA LEU A 20 4.78 -2.59 -20.50
C LEU A 20 4.04 -3.75 -19.86
N ILE A 21 4.40 -4.98 -20.24
CA ILE A 21 3.75 -6.20 -19.74
C ILE A 21 4.56 -6.71 -18.55
N SER A 22 4.00 -6.59 -17.35
CA SER A 22 4.64 -7.07 -16.12
C SER A 22 4.02 -8.39 -15.70
N ALA A 23 4.85 -9.43 -15.54
CA ALA A 23 4.42 -10.72 -15.04
C ALA A 23 4.18 -10.71 -13.50
N GLY A 24 4.62 -9.64 -12.81
CA GLY A 24 4.69 -9.56 -11.35
C GLY A 24 5.91 -10.32 -10.80
N ALA A 25 6.16 -10.19 -9.49
CA ALA A 25 7.37 -10.70 -8.85
C ALA A 25 7.57 -12.23 -8.99
N ALA A 26 6.48 -13.01 -8.94
CA ALA A 26 6.51 -14.48 -9.05
C ALA A 26 6.39 -15.01 -10.49
N GLY A 27 6.07 -14.14 -11.46
CA GLY A 27 5.74 -14.54 -12.83
C GLY A 27 4.34 -15.17 -12.95
N GLY A 28 3.52 -14.69 -13.86
CA GLY A 28 2.19 -15.24 -14.12
C GLY A 28 2.03 -15.77 -15.53
N SER A 29 1.39 -16.94 -15.65
CA SER A 29 1.13 -17.64 -16.91
C SER A 29 0.33 -16.81 -17.92
N TYR A 30 -0.49 -15.86 -17.47
CA TYR A 30 -1.20 -14.90 -18.32
C TYR A 30 -0.26 -14.13 -19.26
N THR A 31 1.01 -13.95 -18.90
CA THR A 31 2.01 -13.25 -19.71
C THR A 31 2.17 -13.91 -21.08
N LEU A 32 2.23 -15.24 -21.13
CA LEU A 32 2.34 -16.01 -22.39
C LEU A 32 1.11 -15.79 -23.27
N ARG A 33 -0.08 -15.77 -22.67
CA ARG A 33 -1.34 -15.52 -23.40
C ARG A 33 -1.39 -14.12 -23.97
N ILE A 34 -0.90 -13.11 -23.24
CA ILE A 34 -0.80 -11.74 -23.74
C ILE A 34 0.15 -11.68 -24.94
N VAL A 35 1.37 -12.22 -24.80
CA VAL A 35 2.35 -12.22 -25.89
C VAL A 35 1.80 -12.93 -27.12
N GLN A 36 1.24 -14.13 -26.95
CA GLN A 36 0.65 -14.91 -28.05
C GLN A 36 -0.46 -14.12 -28.78
N GLN A 37 -1.35 -13.48 -28.05
CA GLN A 37 -2.45 -12.71 -28.66
C GLN A 37 -1.97 -11.42 -29.32
N MET A 38 -0.95 -10.76 -28.76
CA MET A 38 -0.37 -9.55 -29.32
C MET A 38 0.48 -9.84 -30.56
N GLN A 39 1.09 -11.02 -30.67
CA GLN A 39 1.79 -11.40 -31.91
C GLN A 39 0.86 -11.44 -33.12
N ALA A 40 -0.39 -11.88 -32.91
CA ALA A 40 -1.42 -11.94 -33.94
C ALA A 40 -2.07 -10.57 -34.26
N ARG A 41 -1.63 -9.47 -33.62
CA ARG A 41 -2.17 -8.12 -33.81
C ARG A 41 -1.46 -7.39 -34.95
N ALA A 42 -2.24 -6.64 -35.70
CA ALA A 42 -1.79 -5.85 -36.85
C ALA A 42 -1.53 -4.37 -36.47
N GLU A 43 -2.11 -3.93 -35.35
CA GLU A 43 -1.94 -2.60 -34.79
C GLU A 43 -0.44 -2.31 -34.54
N ALA A 44 0.01 -1.08 -34.77
CA ALA A 44 1.40 -0.70 -34.52
C ALA A 44 1.66 -0.63 -33.00
N PHE A 45 2.62 -1.42 -32.51
CA PHE A 45 3.06 -1.38 -31.12
C PHE A 45 4.47 -1.92 -30.96
N GLN A 46 5.03 -1.68 -29.77
CA GLN A 46 6.15 -2.43 -29.23
C GLN A 46 5.83 -2.84 -27.79
N ALA A 47 6.44 -3.91 -27.30
CA ALA A 47 6.18 -4.43 -25.97
C ALA A 47 7.50 -4.72 -25.24
N VAL A 48 7.57 -4.28 -23.99
CA VAL A 48 8.59 -4.71 -23.04
C VAL A 48 7.93 -5.66 -22.06
N VAL A 49 8.33 -6.93 -22.09
CA VAL A 49 7.84 -7.97 -21.19
C VAL A 49 8.82 -8.14 -20.05
N VAL A 50 8.37 -7.91 -18.81
CA VAL A 50 9.20 -8.04 -17.61
C VAL A 50 8.75 -9.28 -16.84
N CYS A 51 9.56 -10.34 -16.90
CA CYS A 51 9.28 -11.64 -16.28
C CYS A 51 9.69 -11.71 -14.81
N GLY A 52 10.34 -10.68 -14.27
CA GLY A 52 10.79 -10.65 -12.88
C GLY A 52 11.87 -11.71 -12.62
N HIS A 53 11.81 -12.36 -11.45
CA HIS A 53 12.79 -13.39 -11.08
C HIS A 53 12.47 -14.78 -11.66
N ASN A 54 11.38 -14.91 -12.44
CA ASN A 54 10.96 -16.18 -13.00
C ASN A 54 11.71 -16.44 -14.32
N ALA A 55 12.86 -17.13 -14.21
CA ALA A 55 13.71 -17.46 -15.36
C ALA A 55 13.02 -18.40 -16.36
N ASP A 56 12.23 -19.36 -15.87
CA ASP A 56 11.47 -20.29 -16.71
C ASP A 56 10.43 -19.56 -17.56
N LEU A 57 9.70 -18.61 -16.95
CA LEU A 57 8.76 -17.76 -17.68
C LEU A 57 9.50 -16.91 -18.71
N LYS A 58 10.66 -16.35 -18.36
CA LYS A 58 11.47 -15.59 -19.33
C LYS A 58 11.82 -16.45 -20.53
N GLN A 59 12.33 -17.66 -20.32
CA GLN A 59 12.67 -18.59 -21.40
C GLN A 59 11.46 -18.95 -22.26
N GLN A 60 10.30 -19.20 -21.64
CA GLN A 60 9.06 -19.50 -22.37
C GLN A 60 8.59 -18.30 -23.21
N VAL A 61 8.70 -17.08 -22.68
CA VAL A 61 8.37 -15.85 -23.43
C VAL A 61 9.38 -15.61 -24.55
N ASP A 62 10.68 -15.79 -24.31
CA ASP A 62 11.72 -15.69 -25.34
C ASP A 62 11.43 -16.65 -26.50
N ALA A 63 11.14 -17.92 -26.18
CA ALA A 63 10.82 -18.94 -27.17
C ALA A 63 9.53 -18.63 -27.95
N LEU A 64 8.53 -18.07 -27.27
CA LEU A 64 7.29 -17.64 -27.91
C LEU A 64 7.51 -16.44 -28.82
N VAL A 65 8.30 -15.44 -28.40
CA VAL A 65 8.67 -14.27 -29.20
C VAL A 65 9.44 -14.68 -30.46
N GLY A 66 10.33 -15.65 -30.36
CA GLY A 66 11.11 -16.14 -31.49
C GLY A 66 11.88 -14.99 -32.15
N GLU A 67 11.63 -14.78 -33.45
CA GLU A 67 12.32 -13.76 -34.26
C GLU A 67 11.66 -12.37 -34.21
N ASP A 68 10.47 -12.22 -33.60
CA ASP A 68 9.73 -10.96 -33.48
C ASP A 68 10.33 -10.00 -32.43
N THR A 69 11.65 -9.88 -32.44
CA THR A 69 12.40 -9.05 -31.51
C THR A 69 12.27 -7.56 -31.82
N ASP A 70 11.80 -7.20 -33.02
CA ASP A 70 11.51 -5.81 -33.39
C ASP A 70 10.32 -5.22 -32.64
N ARG A 71 9.32 -6.06 -32.33
CA ARG A 71 8.16 -5.66 -31.52
C ARG A 71 8.30 -6.03 -30.06
N PHE A 72 9.00 -7.11 -29.71
CA PHE A 72 9.07 -7.59 -28.33
C PHE A 72 10.49 -7.55 -27.75
N ARG A 73 10.61 -6.95 -26.56
CA ARG A 73 11.81 -7.01 -25.72
C ARG A 73 11.48 -7.74 -24.43
N VAL A 74 12.19 -8.83 -24.14
CA VAL A 74 11.94 -9.68 -22.98
C VAL A 74 13.03 -9.49 -21.95
N LEU A 75 12.65 -9.07 -20.75
CA LEU A 75 13.53 -8.81 -19.62
C LEU A 75 13.23 -9.79 -18.48
N GLY A 76 14.26 -10.18 -17.75
CA GLY A 76 14.11 -10.82 -16.44
C GLY A 76 13.77 -9.78 -15.37
N TYR A 77 14.45 -9.85 -14.22
CA TYR A 77 14.37 -8.80 -13.21
C TYR A 77 15.05 -7.53 -13.71
N THR A 78 14.46 -6.37 -13.42
CA THR A 78 15.01 -5.07 -13.81
C THR A 78 14.79 -4.04 -12.71
N THR A 79 15.80 -3.20 -12.49
CA THR A 79 15.71 -2.02 -11.62
C THR A 79 15.29 -0.76 -12.38
N ALA A 80 15.14 -0.85 -13.71
CA ALA A 80 14.78 0.27 -14.57
C ALA A 80 13.25 0.40 -14.80
N MET A 81 12.43 -0.15 -13.90
CA MET A 81 10.96 -0.06 -13.99
C MET A 81 10.46 1.40 -14.07
N PRO A 82 10.99 2.36 -13.30
CA PRO A 82 10.56 3.76 -13.42
C PRO A 82 10.81 4.37 -14.80
N ASP A 83 11.90 3.97 -15.47
CA ASP A 83 12.21 4.43 -16.82
C ASP A 83 11.27 3.80 -17.85
N LEU A 84 11.02 2.50 -17.74
CA LEU A 84 10.06 1.78 -18.59
C LEU A 84 8.64 2.34 -18.46
N MET A 85 8.17 2.58 -17.23
CA MET A 85 6.85 3.16 -16.98
C MET A 85 6.73 4.57 -17.58
N ARG A 86 7.80 5.36 -17.58
CA ARG A 86 7.81 6.72 -18.16
C ARG A 86 7.58 6.72 -19.66
N VAL A 87 8.10 5.72 -20.37
CA VAL A 87 8.00 5.65 -21.84
C VAL A 87 6.80 4.84 -22.33
N ALA A 88 6.27 3.97 -21.48
CA ALA A 88 5.11 3.14 -21.78
C ALA A 88 3.85 3.97 -22.08
N ALA A 89 3.07 3.50 -23.04
CA ALA A 89 1.73 3.99 -23.34
C ALA A 89 0.71 3.42 -22.35
N ILE A 90 0.87 2.14 -21.99
CA ILE A 90 -0.01 1.40 -21.06
C ILE A 90 0.77 0.34 -20.29
N PHE A 91 0.43 0.17 -19.00
CA PHE A 91 0.92 -0.93 -18.17
C PHE A 91 -0.06 -2.10 -18.22
N VAL A 92 0.42 -3.32 -18.46
CA VAL A 92 -0.40 -4.54 -18.48
C VAL A 92 0.05 -5.46 -17.36
N GLY A 93 -0.82 -5.73 -16.39
CA GLY A 93 -0.46 -6.57 -15.24
C GLY A 93 -1.51 -6.55 -14.13
N LYS A 94 -1.15 -7.11 -12.97
CA LYS A 94 -2.03 -7.14 -11.81
C LYS A 94 -2.19 -5.76 -11.15
N PRO A 95 -3.34 -5.44 -10.54
CA PRO A 95 -3.58 -4.21 -9.77
C PRO A 95 -2.98 -4.28 -8.35
N GLY A 96 -1.71 -4.68 -8.24
CA GLY A 96 -0.98 -4.65 -6.97
C GLY A 96 -0.86 -3.21 -6.45
N GLY A 97 -0.97 -2.99 -5.14
CA GLY A 97 -1.05 -1.64 -4.56
C GLY A 97 0.14 -0.74 -4.92
N LEU A 98 1.37 -1.29 -4.86
CA LEU A 98 2.59 -0.56 -5.21
C LEU A 98 2.64 -0.25 -6.71
N SER A 99 2.55 -1.27 -7.57
CA SER A 99 2.63 -1.07 -9.03
C SER A 99 1.52 -0.19 -9.57
N SER A 100 0.32 -0.26 -9.00
CA SER A 100 -0.78 0.65 -9.34
C SER A 100 -0.44 2.08 -8.95
N SER A 101 0.09 2.31 -7.75
CA SER A 101 0.47 3.64 -7.28
C SER A 101 1.62 4.22 -8.11
N GLU A 102 2.62 3.41 -8.47
CA GLU A 102 3.73 3.78 -9.36
C GLU A 102 3.23 4.15 -10.76
N ALA A 103 2.34 3.34 -11.35
CA ALA A 103 1.74 3.63 -12.64
C ALA A 103 0.95 4.95 -12.62
N MET A 104 0.12 5.17 -11.60
CA MET A 104 -0.63 6.43 -11.46
C MET A 104 0.30 7.63 -11.26
N ALA A 105 1.33 7.50 -10.41
CA ALA A 105 2.35 8.54 -10.22
C ALA A 105 3.12 8.87 -11.51
N ALA A 106 3.32 7.87 -12.39
CA ALA A 106 3.91 8.04 -13.70
C ALA A 106 2.93 8.56 -14.78
N GLY A 107 1.64 8.72 -14.45
CA GLY A 107 0.60 9.07 -15.43
C GLY A 107 0.34 7.97 -16.46
N LEU A 108 0.61 6.72 -16.08
CA LEU A 108 0.55 5.53 -16.93
C LEU A 108 -0.76 4.77 -16.66
N PRO A 109 -1.70 4.72 -17.63
CA PRO A 109 -2.91 3.94 -17.46
C PRO A 109 -2.63 2.44 -17.46
N MET A 110 -3.59 1.66 -16.94
CA MET A 110 -3.40 0.22 -16.75
C MET A 110 -4.45 -0.64 -17.46
N ALA A 111 -4.01 -1.75 -18.03
CA ALA A 111 -4.83 -2.88 -18.42
C ALA A 111 -4.70 -3.97 -17.33
N LEU A 112 -5.73 -4.08 -16.49
CA LEU A 112 -5.72 -4.92 -15.30
C LEU A 112 -5.96 -6.38 -15.65
N ILE A 113 -5.10 -7.25 -15.14
CA ILE A 113 -5.14 -8.70 -15.35
C ILE A 113 -5.35 -9.41 -14.02
N ASN A 114 -6.29 -10.36 -13.99
CA ASN A 114 -6.53 -11.32 -12.90
C ASN A 114 -6.36 -10.73 -11.48
N PRO A 115 -7.19 -9.73 -11.06
CA PRO A 115 -7.11 -9.17 -9.71
C PRO A 115 -7.36 -10.25 -8.65
N ILE A 116 -6.47 -10.33 -7.67
CA ILE A 116 -6.63 -11.26 -6.54
C ILE A 116 -7.79 -10.80 -5.63
N PRO A 117 -8.70 -11.71 -5.20
CA PRO A 117 -9.80 -11.37 -4.30
C PRO A 117 -9.33 -10.59 -3.06
N GLY A 118 -10.08 -9.55 -2.70
CA GLY A 118 -9.75 -8.65 -1.60
C GLY A 118 -9.15 -7.33 -2.08
N GLN A 119 -7.91 -7.03 -1.69
CA GLN A 119 -7.31 -5.71 -1.92
C GLN A 119 -7.13 -5.36 -3.41
N GLU A 120 -6.75 -6.30 -4.27
CA GLU A 120 -6.53 -6.00 -5.69
C GLU A 120 -7.85 -5.79 -6.44
N VAL A 121 -8.94 -6.43 -6.02
CA VAL A 121 -10.28 -6.12 -6.54
C VAL A 121 -10.66 -4.68 -6.22
N ARG A 122 -10.48 -4.24 -4.97
CA ARG A 122 -10.78 -2.85 -4.57
C ARG A 122 -9.89 -1.83 -5.31
N ASN A 123 -8.61 -2.15 -5.48
CA ASN A 123 -7.72 -1.33 -6.30
C ASN A 123 -8.22 -1.24 -7.74
N SER A 124 -8.69 -2.36 -8.31
CA SER A 124 -9.24 -2.39 -9.66
C SER A 124 -10.45 -1.49 -9.79
N ASP A 125 -11.41 -1.63 -8.89
CA ASP A 125 -12.66 -0.88 -8.92
C ASP A 125 -12.38 0.62 -8.83
N TYR A 126 -11.51 1.04 -7.90
CA TYR A 126 -11.07 2.43 -7.79
C TYR A 126 -10.44 2.96 -9.08
N LEU A 127 -9.49 2.24 -9.68
CA LEU A 127 -8.81 2.68 -10.91
C LEU A 127 -9.75 2.75 -12.12
N LEU A 128 -10.75 1.85 -12.19
CA LEU A 128 -11.78 1.87 -13.21
C LEU A 128 -12.69 3.09 -13.06
N GLU A 129 -13.12 3.41 -11.84
CA GLU A 129 -13.94 4.59 -11.53
C GLU A 129 -13.24 5.90 -11.85
N GLN A 130 -11.92 5.98 -11.66
CA GLN A 130 -11.13 7.16 -12.07
C GLN A 130 -10.94 7.26 -13.60
N GLY A 131 -11.31 6.23 -14.37
CA GLY A 131 -11.05 6.15 -15.81
C GLY A 131 -9.57 5.95 -16.15
N ALA A 132 -8.74 5.57 -15.18
CA ALA A 132 -7.30 5.36 -15.36
C ALA A 132 -6.94 3.93 -15.79
N ALA A 133 -7.92 3.03 -15.83
CA ALA A 133 -7.70 1.62 -16.16
C ALA A 133 -8.82 1.01 -17.00
N VAL A 134 -8.51 -0.12 -17.63
CA VAL A 134 -9.48 -1.08 -18.17
C VAL A 134 -9.27 -2.44 -17.53
N ARG A 135 -10.34 -3.23 -17.39
CA ARG A 135 -10.26 -4.58 -16.82
C ARG A 135 -10.35 -5.64 -17.90
N ASN A 136 -9.44 -6.61 -17.84
CA ASN A 136 -9.50 -7.82 -18.64
C ASN A 136 -10.07 -8.95 -17.78
N ASN A 137 -11.33 -9.32 -18.05
CA ASN A 137 -12.03 -10.35 -17.27
C ASN A 137 -11.67 -11.77 -17.72
N TYR A 138 -11.25 -11.93 -18.99
CA TYR A 138 -10.93 -13.22 -19.58
C TYR A 138 -9.61 -13.13 -20.32
N GLU A 139 -8.73 -14.09 -20.05
CA GLU A 139 -7.40 -14.14 -20.68
C GLU A 139 -7.50 -14.19 -22.20
N SER A 140 -8.53 -14.85 -22.76
CA SER A 140 -8.79 -14.96 -24.21
C SER A 140 -9.08 -13.63 -24.91
N THR A 141 -9.41 -12.56 -24.16
CA THR A 141 -9.84 -11.28 -24.72
C THR A 141 -8.82 -10.15 -24.56
N ILE A 142 -7.69 -10.41 -23.91
CA ILE A 142 -6.73 -9.36 -23.55
C ILE A 142 -6.18 -8.65 -24.81
N GLY A 143 -5.72 -9.42 -25.79
CA GLY A 143 -5.16 -8.84 -27.03
C GLY A 143 -6.17 -8.03 -27.81
N TRP A 144 -7.47 -8.41 -27.78
CA TRP A 144 -8.52 -7.61 -28.42
C TRP A 144 -8.71 -6.27 -27.71
N LYS A 145 -8.83 -6.26 -26.39
CA LYS A 145 -8.97 -5.03 -25.62
C LYS A 145 -7.76 -4.11 -25.74
N LEU A 146 -6.56 -4.67 -25.79
CA LEU A 146 -5.34 -3.90 -26.02
C LEU A 146 -5.32 -3.34 -27.45
N GLY A 147 -5.68 -4.13 -28.46
CA GLY A 147 -5.82 -3.67 -29.85
C GLY A 147 -6.78 -2.49 -29.99
N GLU A 148 -7.97 -2.57 -29.39
CA GLU A 148 -8.95 -1.48 -29.37
C GLU A 148 -8.41 -0.20 -28.72
N LEU A 149 -7.59 -0.32 -27.66
CA LEU A 149 -6.94 0.83 -27.04
C LEU A 149 -5.84 1.42 -27.93
N LEU A 150 -5.05 0.58 -28.59
CA LEU A 150 -4.00 1.01 -29.53
C LEU A 150 -4.59 1.71 -30.75
N ALA A 151 -5.78 1.28 -31.19
CA ALA A 151 -6.54 1.90 -32.27
C ALA A 151 -7.23 3.21 -31.88
N ASP A 152 -7.31 3.55 -30.59
CA ASP A 152 -7.91 4.81 -30.09
C ASP A 152 -6.89 5.62 -29.24
N PRO A 153 -5.94 6.33 -29.89
CA PRO A 153 -4.98 7.19 -29.19
C PRO A 153 -5.65 8.27 -28.32
N ALA A 154 -6.82 8.76 -28.72
CA ALA A 154 -7.54 9.77 -27.96
C ALA A 154 -8.04 9.21 -26.62
N ARG A 155 -8.52 7.96 -26.61
CA ARG A 155 -8.88 7.26 -25.36
C ARG A 155 -7.68 7.00 -24.49
N LEU A 156 -6.55 6.55 -25.06
CA LEU A 156 -5.32 6.39 -24.29
C LEU A 156 -4.90 7.71 -23.62
N GLU A 157 -4.97 8.84 -24.32
CA GLU A 157 -4.61 10.13 -23.72
C GLU A 157 -5.59 10.56 -22.62
N ARG A 158 -6.90 10.31 -22.77
CA ARG A 158 -7.86 10.52 -21.68
C ARG A 158 -7.52 9.67 -20.45
N MET A 159 -7.19 8.40 -20.65
CA MET A 159 -6.79 7.50 -19.56
C MET A 159 -5.47 7.95 -18.89
N ARG A 160 -4.50 8.48 -19.67
CA ARG A 160 -3.27 9.09 -19.13
C ARG A 160 -3.56 10.33 -18.30
N ALA A 161 -4.47 11.19 -18.74
CA ALA A 161 -4.91 12.34 -17.95
C ALA A 161 -5.55 11.92 -16.62
N SER A 162 -6.44 10.92 -16.64
CA SER A 162 -7.00 10.31 -15.43
C SER A 162 -5.94 9.71 -14.50
N ALA A 163 -4.95 8.99 -15.06
CA ALA A 163 -3.85 8.42 -14.28
C ALA A 163 -3.04 9.52 -13.58
N ARG A 164 -2.70 10.61 -14.29
CA ARG A 164 -2.01 11.77 -13.72
C ARG A 164 -2.81 12.46 -12.61
N ALA A 165 -4.13 12.60 -12.79
CA ALA A 165 -5.00 13.19 -11.78
C ALA A 165 -5.13 12.31 -10.52
N THR A 166 -5.04 11.00 -10.68
CA THR A 166 -5.12 10.02 -9.58
C THR A 166 -3.79 9.89 -8.83
N GLY A 167 -2.66 10.05 -9.54
CA GLY A 167 -1.31 9.83 -9.04
C GLY A 167 -0.91 10.75 -7.89
N ARG A 168 -0.14 10.20 -6.94
CA ARG A 168 0.43 10.94 -5.80
C ARG A 168 1.96 10.79 -5.80
N PRO A 169 2.70 11.44 -6.72
CA PRO A 169 4.15 11.24 -6.87
C PRO A 169 4.96 11.64 -5.63
N ASN A 170 4.44 12.56 -4.81
CA ASN A 170 5.09 13.04 -3.58
C ASN A 170 4.52 12.38 -2.32
N ALA A 171 3.84 11.23 -2.43
CA ALA A 171 3.20 10.58 -1.28
C ALA A 171 4.21 10.24 -0.16
N SER A 172 5.40 9.76 -0.51
CA SER A 172 6.45 9.47 0.47
C SER A 172 6.88 10.71 1.25
N SER A 173 7.21 11.80 0.55
CA SER A 173 7.55 13.08 1.18
C SER A 173 6.40 13.59 2.04
N THR A 174 5.16 13.54 1.53
CA THR A 174 3.97 13.96 2.29
C THR A 174 3.84 13.21 3.61
N VAL A 175 4.06 11.89 3.60
CA VAL A 175 4.00 11.07 4.82
C VAL A 175 5.15 11.41 5.76
N VAL A 176 6.38 11.55 5.25
CA VAL A 176 7.55 11.91 6.07
C VAL A 176 7.36 13.30 6.70
N ASP A 177 6.91 14.28 5.93
CA ASP A 177 6.66 15.63 6.42
C ASP A 177 5.57 15.63 7.49
N ALA A 178 4.49 14.85 7.29
CA ALA A 178 3.45 14.68 8.29
C ALA A 178 3.99 14.01 9.57
N MET A 179 4.83 12.97 9.45
CA MET A 179 5.44 12.29 10.59
C MET A 179 6.44 13.17 11.35
N LEU A 180 7.18 14.04 10.66
CA LEU A 180 8.12 14.98 11.29
C LEU A 180 7.39 16.16 11.94
N ALA A 181 6.27 16.59 11.35
CA ALA A 181 5.38 17.59 11.95
C ALA A 181 4.58 17.02 13.14
N ASP A 182 4.40 15.71 13.19
CA ASP A 182 3.79 15.01 14.31
C ASP A 182 4.72 15.03 15.53
N THR A 183 4.62 16.13 16.28
CA THR A 183 5.24 16.28 17.61
C THR A 183 4.42 15.62 18.71
N ASP A 184 3.35 14.91 18.36
CA ASP A 184 2.41 14.35 19.32
C ASP A 184 3.00 13.08 19.92
N GLY A 185 2.76 12.87 21.22
CA GLY A 185 3.15 11.63 21.86
C GLY A 185 2.38 10.45 21.25
N GLN A 186 3.04 9.31 21.05
CA GLN A 186 2.37 8.10 20.56
C GLN A 186 1.20 7.70 21.48
N LEU A 187 0.05 7.38 20.90
CA LEU A 187 -1.05 6.72 21.61
C LEU A 187 -0.66 5.28 21.92
N TRP A 188 -0.50 4.96 23.20
CA TRP A 188 -0.14 3.61 23.62
C TRP A 188 -1.37 2.75 23.87
N VAL A 189 -1.55 1.69 23.09
CA VAL A 189 -2.66 0.73 23.27
C VAL A 189 -2.15 -0.51 23.99
N SER A 190 -2.68 -0.81 25.17
CA SER A 190 -2.26 -1.99 25.95
C SER A 190 -2.70 -3.30 25.30
N ASP A 191 -1.99 -4.41 25.55
CA ASP A 191 -2.37 -5.74 25.03
C ASP A 191 -3.79 -6.19 25.44
N LYS A 192 -4.24 -5.79 26.64
CA LYS A 192 -5.61 -6.07 27.10
C LYS A 192 -6.63 -5.21 26.33
N ALA A 193 -6.28 -3.97 25.99
CA ALA A 193 -7.12 -3.09 25.16
C ALA A 193 -7.17 -3.57 23.69
N GLN A 194 -6.03 -3.95 23.10
CA GLN A 194 -5.97 -4.54 21.75
C GLN A 194 -6.85 -5.79 21.63
N ARG A 195 -6.79 -6.69 22.63
CA ARG A 195 -7.67 -7.88 22.67
C ARG A 195 -9.14 -7.49 22.74
N SER A 196 -9.50 -6.51 23.56
CA SER A 196 -10.89 -6.05 23.64
C SER A 196 -11.38 -5.41 22.34
N LEU A 197 -10.53 -4.63 21.65
CA LEU A 197 -10.83 -4.05 20.33
C LEU A 197 -11.07 -5.14 19.28
N ARG A 198 -10.18 -6.13 19.25
CA ARG A 198 -10.30 -7.27 18.31
C ARG A 198 -11.57 -8.07 18.55
N GLU A 199 -11.89 -8.40 19.80
CA GLU A 199 -13.14 -9.08 20.13
C GLU A 199 -14.35 -8.27 19.65
N ALA A 200 -14.42 -6.99 19.99
CA ALA A 200 -15.51 -6.11 19.56
C ALA A 200 -15.66 -6.03 18.03
N SER A 201 -14.56 -6.05 17.28
CA SER A 201 -14.59 -6.05 15.80
C SER A 201 -15.24 -7.29 15.19
N HIS A 202 -15.31 -8.41 15.94
CA HIS A 202 -15.91 -9.65 15.46
C HIS A 202 -17.39 -9.81 15.82
N VAL A 203 -17.83 -9.27 16.97
CA VAL A 203 -19.21 -9.44 17.47
C VAL A 203 -20.12 -8.23 17.22
N GLY A 204 -19.60 -7.12 16.71
CA GLY A 204 -20.37 -5.92 16.39
C GLY A 204 -20.64 -5.01 17.61
N PRO A 205 -21.14 -3.79 17.38
CA PRO A 205 -21.28 -2.75 18.41
C PRO A 205 -22.32 -3.07 19.48
N ASP A 206 -23.31 -3.92 19.18
CA ASP A 206 -24.42 -4.25 20.08
C ASP A 206 -24.07 -5.35 21.10
N HIS A 207 -22.90 -5.98 20.97
CA HIS A 207 -22.50 -7.04 21.89
C HIS A 207 -21.99 -6.44 23.23
N PRO A 208 -22.57 -6.82 24.39
CA PRO A 208 -22.18 -6.26 25.67
C PRO A 208 -20.72 -6.60 26.01
N VAL A 209 -19.92 -5.56 26.28
CA VAL A 209 -18.53 -5.71 26.72
C VAL A 209 -18.51 -5.92 28.24
N ARG A 210 -17.77 -6.93 28.70
CA ARG A 210 -17.60 -7.19 30.15
C ARG A 210 -17.08 -5.91 30.85
N PRO A 211 -17.61 -5.49 32.02
CA PRO A 211 -17.24 -4.22 32.65
C PRO A 211 -15.73 -4.00 32.86
N LYS A 212 -14.98 -5.07 33.18
CA LYS A 212 -13.51 -5.00 33.34
C LYS A 212 -12.74 -4.81 32.02
N ARG A 213 -13.33 -5.17 30.88
CA ARG A 213 -12.74 -5.05 29.54
C ARG A 213 -13.12 -3.78 28.81
N ARG A 214 -14.07 -3.01 29.35
CA ARG A 214 -14.44 -1.70 28.81
C ARG A 214 -13.19 -0.84 28.61
N LEU A 215 -13.03 -0.29 27.42
CA LEU A 215 -11.91 0.57 27.08
C LEU A 215 -12.03 1.90 27.82
N ARG A 216 -10.88 2.44 28.22
CA ARG A 216 -10.72 3.73 28.89
C ARG A 216 -9.52 4.44 28.28
N THR A 217 -9.71 5.71 27.94
CA THR A 217 -8.67 6.58 27.42
C THR A 217 -8.01 7.33 28.57
N LEU A 218 -6.68 7.28 28.62
CA LEU A 218 -5.87 8.13 29.48
C LEU A 218 -5.46 9.34 28.66
N THR A 219 -5.94 10.52 29.05
CA THR A 219 -5.68 11.78 28.36
C THR A 219 -4.66 12.58 29.14
N ASP A 220 -3.56 12.97 28.52
CA ASP A 220 -2.57 13.87 29.09
C ASP A 220 -3.19 15.24 29.33
N VAL A 221 -3.27 15.66 30.60
CA VAL A 221 -3.91 16.91 31.01
C VAL A 221 -3.14 18.12 30.50
N GLY A 222 -1.81 18.03 30.37
CA GLY A 222 -0.99 19.14 29.90
C GLY A 222 -1.15 19.42 28.41
N THR A 223 -1.41 18.38 27.62
CA THR A 223 -1.56 18.51 26.15
C THR A 223 -3.01 18.40 25.66
N GLY A 224 -3.92 17.88 26.50
CA GLY A 224 -5.30 17.56 26.14
C GLY A 224 -5.45 16.32 25.25
N ARG A 225 -4.38 15.55 25.03
CA ARG A 225 -4.34 14.45 24.04
C ARG A 225 -4.41 13.07 24.68
N SER A 226 -4.99 12.13 23.96
CA SER A 226 -5.02 10.71 24.35
C SER A 226 -3.61 10.13 24.37
N ALA A 227 -3.10 9.82 25.57
CA ALA A 227 -1.78 9.25 25.77
C ALA A 227 -1.79 7.73 25.76
N ALA A 228 -2.87 7.10 26.23
CA ALA A 228 -3.00 5.65 26.22
C ALA A 228 -4.45 5.17 26.15
N LEU A 229 -4.63 3.97 25.61
CA LEU A 229 -5.88 3.21 25.65
C LEU A 229 -5.67 1.95 26.48
N VAL A 230 -6.41 1.85 27.58
CA VAL A 230 -6.32 0.74 28.54
C VAL A 230 -7.72 0.17 28.82
N THR A 231 -7.79 -0.92 29.56
CA THR A 231 -9.07 -1.46 30.04
C THR A 231 -9.43 -0.92 31.41
N GLN A 232 -10.72 -0.91 31.76
CA GLN A 232 -11.20 -0.56 33.09
C GLN A 232 -10.51 -1.36 34.21
N GLY A 233 -10.20 -2.63 33.96
CA GLY A 233 -9.43 -3.47 34.87
C GLY A 233 -8.02 -2.92 35.12
N GLN A 234 -7.34 -2.48 34.07
CA GLN A 234 -6.02 -1.86 34.17
C GLN A 234 -6.06 -0.49 34.84
N VAL A 235 -7.11 0.32 34.63
CA VAL A 235 -7.29 1.58 35.37
C VAL A 235 -7.28 1.33 36.88
N LYS A 236 -7.98 0.28 37.35
CA LYS A 236 -8.00 -0.11 38.77
C LYS A 236 -6.65 -0.64 39.27
N GLU A 237 -5.82 -1.20 38.40
CA GLU A 237 -4.46 -1.64 38.73
C GLU A 237 -3.52 -0.43 38.86
N ILE A 238 -3.58 0.49 37.89
CA ILE A 238 -2.79 1.73 37.84
C ILE A 238 -3.12 2.65 39.01
N SER A 239 -4.40 2.79 39.38
CA SER A 239 -4.85 3.66 40.47
C SER A 239 -4.34 3.23 41.85
N LYS A 240 -3.82 2.01 42.00
CA LYS A 240 -3.16 1.56 43.24
C LYS A 240 -1.75 2.13 43.39
N VAL A 241 -1.17 2.63 42.30
CA VAL A 241 0.25 2.98 42.20
C VAL A 241 0.43 4.46 41.91
N MET A 242 -0.54 5.07 41.23
CA MET A 242 -0.55 6.50 40.93
C MET A 242 -1.40 7.25 41.95
N TRP A 243 -1.04 8.49 42.24
CA TRP A 243 -1.89 9.36 43.06
C TRP A 243 -3.14 9.73 42.29
N ALA A 244 -4.27 9.21 42.76
CA ALA A 244 -5.57 9.53 42.23
C ALA A 244 -6.12 10.77 42.94
N SER A 245 -6.42 11.81 42.17
CA SER A 245 -7.21 12.96 42.63
C SER A 245 -8.43 13.08 41.72
N GLY A 246 -9.58 12.66 42.23
CA GLY A 246 -10.83 12.57 41.44
C GLY A 246 -10.68 11.62 40.24
N SER A 247 -10.92 12.14 39.04
CA SER A 247 -10.78 11.44 37.75
C SER A 247 -9.39 11.55 37.11
N SER A 248 -8.40 12.08 37.85
CA SER A 248 -7.02 12.26 37.36
C SER A 248 -6.00 11.42 38.12
N LEU A 249 -4.98 10.95 37.41
CA LEU A 249 -3.88 10.17 37.92
C LEU A 249 -2.55 10.89 37.61
N THR A 250 -1.65 10.96 38.58
CA THR A 250 -0.32 11.53 38.40
C THR A 250 0.77 10.45 38.36
N LEU A 251 1.61 10.47 37.34
CA LEU A 251 2.75 9.57 37.14
C LEU A 251 4.08 10.34 37.26
N GLU A 252 4.89 10.01 38.26
CA GLU A 252 6.23 10.57 38.46
C GLU A 252 7.33 9.57 38.07
N ARG A 253 8.41 10.06 37.45
CA ARG A 253 9.56 9.23 37.02
C ARG A 253 10.21 8.47 38.17
N GLY A 254 10.37 9.12 39.32
CA GLY A 254 10.99 8.51 40.51
C GLY A 254 10.21 7.29 40.99
N ARG A 255 8.88 7.36 40.92
CA ARG A 255 7.98 6.31 41.40
C ARG A 255 7.85 5.12 40.46
N LEU A 256 8.16 5.24 39.16
CA LEU A 256 8.19 4.10 38.24
C LEU A 256 9.13 2.97 38.70
N ARG A 257 10.16 3.31 39.50
CA ARG A 257 11.08 2.34 40.12
C ARG A 257 10.44 1.61 41.30
N GLU A 258 9.50 2.24 41.99
CA GLU A 258 8.74 1.72 43.14
C GLU A 258 7.57 0.81 42.72
N ILE A 259 7.28 0.70 41.41
CA ILE A 259 6.21 -0.13 40.85
C ILE A 259 6.59 -1.61 40.76
N SER A 260 7.90 -1.91 40.70
CA SER A 260 8.45 -3.26 40.54
C SER A 260 7.95 -4.31 41.58
N PRO A 261 7.65 -3.96 42.85
CA PRO A 261 7.12 -4.90 43.85
C PRO A 261 5.63 -5.23 43.69
N LEU A 262 4.86 -4.44 42.92
CA LEU A 262 3.39 -4.45 42.95
C LEU A 262 2.74 -5.52 42.06
N ARG A 263 3.53 -6.45 41.50
CA ARG A 263 3.08 -7.50 40.55
C ARG A 263 2.15 -6.96 39.45
N LEU A 264 2.42 -5.75 38.96
CA LEU A 264 1.70 -5.24 37.80
C LEU A 264 2.08 -6.03 36.55
N ASP A 265 1.16 -6.03 35.58
CA ASP A 265 1.40 -6.52 34.24
C ASP A 265 2.63 -5.79 33.63
N PRO A 266 3.70 -6.50 33.22
CA PRO A 266 4.91 -5.89 32.66
C PRO A 266 4.64 -4.97 31.47
N THR A 267 3.62 -5.30 30.66
CA THR A 267 3.23 -4.50 29.49
C THR A 267 2.64 -3.15 29.91
N LEU A 268 1.96 -3.10 31.06
CA LEU A 268 1.38 -1.89 31.63
C LEU A 268 2.48 -0.96 32.16
N VAL A 269 3.53 -1.51 32.76
CA VAL A 269 4.69 -0.73 33.21
C VAL A 269 5.42 -0.10 32.02
N THR A 270 5.64 -0.87 30.94
CA THR A 270 6.23 -0.35 29.70
C THR A 270 5.38 0.78 29.10
N LEU A 271 4.06 0.59 29.04
CA LEU A 271 3.13 1.63 28.59
C LEU A 271 3.26 2.91 29.41
N LEU A 272 3.26 2.82 30.75
CA LEU A 272 3.40 4.00 31.62
C LEU A 272 4.76 4.70 31.42
N ARG A 273 5.86 3.95 31.25
CA ARG A 273 7.18 4.53 30.93
C ARG A 273 7.14 5.30 29.62
N ASN A 274 6.49 4.75 28.60
CA ASN A 274 6.41 5.37 27.29
C ASN A 274 5.51 6.61 27.29
N VAL A 275 4.39 6.56 28.01
CA VAL A 275 3.52 7.73 28.25
C VAL A 275 4.28 8.85 28.97
N LEU A 276 5.13 8.51 29.94
CA LEU A 276 5.97 9.50 30.61
C LEU A 276 7.06 10.07 29.69
N GLY A 277 7.60 9.27 28.77
CA GLY A 277 8.63 9.69 27.79
C GLY A 277 9.92 10.13 28.47
N HIS A 278 10.36 11.37 28.24
CA HIS A 278 11.50 12.01 28.93
C HIS A 278 11.09 12.96 30.08
N ARG A 279 9.79 13.08 30.35
CA ARG A 279 9.27 14.04 31.33
C ARG A 279 9.52 13.58 32.78
N PRO A 280 9.66 14.53 33.73
CA PRO A 280 9.76 14.19 35.15
C PRO A 280 8.43 13.67 35.71
N GLU A 281 7.31 14.18 35.18
CA GLU A 281 5.95 13.88 35.61
C GLU A 281 4.97 14.02 34.44
N VAL A 282 3.85 13.28 34.47
CA VAL A 282 2.68 13.50 33.61
C VAL A 282 1.39 13.30 34.41
N ARG A 283 0.41 14.18 34.19
CA ARG A 283 -0.94 14.06 34.75
C ARG A 283 -1.89 13.54 33.68
N LEU A 284 -2.66 12.51 34.00
CA LEU A 284 -3.54 11.78 33.10
C LEU A 284 -5.00 11.86 33.61
N ALA A 285 -5.91 12.38 32.81
CA ALA A 285 -7.35 12.26 33.03
C ALA A 285 -7.86 10.93 32.47
N ILE A 286 -8.90 10.34 33.07
CA ILE A 286 -9.53 9.11 32.61
C ILE A 286 -10.94 9.45 32.10
N ASP A 287 -11.25 9.07 30.86
CA ASP A 287 -12.55 9.32 30.20
C ASP A 287 -13.74 8.57 30.79
#